data_AF-F4K7U0-F1
#
_entry.id   AF-F4K7U0-F1
#
_cell.length_a   1.000
_cell.length_b   1.000
_cell.length_c   1.000
_cell.angle_alpha   90.00
_cell.angle_beta   90.00
_cell.angle_gamma   90.00
#
_symmetry.space_group_name_H-M   'P 1'
#
loop_
_entity.id
_entity.type
_entity.pdbx_description
1 polymer ?
#
loop_
_entity_poly.entity_id
_entity_poly.type
_entity_poly.pdbx_seq_one_letter_code
_entity_poly.pdbx_strand_id
1 'polypeptide(L)'
;MEMYEFTSNSWRNLDVIIPDQAYLKCDGHACASLSGNTYWVSWIEKGDNDDYSLLSFDFSTERFQRLCAHFHHQPCRVDTIALSVVREEHLSLFYQSRQTLKVEIWVTVEIETTFVSWSKFLTLDLVSPCLSRSMSFYILDEEKKIVVCCDESENFYYSKLVWIAREGQEYRPSPDKSVFCGIQAAHFQCYRCIPRLFGYVPKD
;
A
#
# COMPACT_ATOMS: atom_id res chain seq x y z
N MET A 1 0.97 -0.11 20.58
CA MET A 1 1.91 -0.48 19.49
C MET A 1 3.21 -0.93 20.14
N GLU A 2 3.96 -1.84 19.54
CA GLU A 2 5.28 -2.22 20.08
C GLU A 2 6.35 -1.81 19.08
N MET A 3 7.44 -1.24 19.59
CA MET A 3 8.58 -0.85 18.80
C MET A 3 9.81 -1.55 19.34
N TYR A 4 10.57 -2.14 18.42
CA TYR A 4 11.81 -2.82 18.77
C TYR A 4 12.95 -1.81 18.83
N GLU A 5 13.68 -1.82 19.94
CA GLU A 5 14.79 -0.92 20.21
C GLU A 5 16.10 -1.71 20.11
N PHE A 6 16.92 -1.38 19.11
CA PHE A 6 18.16 -2.09 18.81
C PHE A 6 19.22 -1.92 19.92
N THR A 7 19.25 -0.76 20.57
CA THR A 7 20.21 -0.45 21.64
C THR A 7 20.01 -1.32 22.87
N SER A 8 18.76 -1.63 23.22
CA SER A 8 18.40 -2.49 24.35
C SER A 8 18.14 -3.95 23.95
N ASN A 9 18.05 -4.25 22.65
CA ASN A 9 17.60 -5.55 22.14
C ASN A 9 16.26 -5.98 22.76
N SER A 10 15.32 -5.03 22.91
CA SER A 10 14.04 -5.28 23.54
C SER A 10 12.89 -4.61 22.79
N TRP A 11 11.69 -5.15 22.98
CA TRP A 11 10.45 -4.50 22.57
C TRP A 11 10.01 -3.54 23.66
N ARG A 12 9.64 -2.32 23.30
CA ARG A 12 8.96 -1.38 24.18
C ARG A 12 7.55 -1.12 23.70
N ASN A 13 6.63 -0.98 24.66
CA ASN A 13 5.27 -0.60 24.39
C ASN A 13 5.17 0.92 24.20
N LEU A 14 4.54 1.31 23.11
CA LEU A 14 4.15 2.67 22.79
C LEU A 14 2.66 2.83 23.09
N ASP A 15 2.36 3.74 24.01
CA ASP A 15 1.00 4.18 24.31
C ASP A 15 0.59 5.28 23.33
N VAL A 16 0.27 4.85 22.11
CA VAL A 16 -0.01 5.73 20.97
C VAL A 16 -1.48 5.76 20.65
N ILE A 17 -2.00 6.98 20.42
CA ILE A 17 -3.38 7.22 20.06
C ILE A 17 -3.49 7.24 18.54
N ILE A 18 -4.32 6.36 17.98
CA ILE A 18 -4.69 6.43 16.56
C ILE A 18 -5.82 7.47 16.44
N PRO A 19 -5.66 8.53 15.63
CA PRO A 19 -6.70 9.53 15.39
C PRO A 19 -8.02 8.89 14.95
N ASP A 20 -9.13 9.43 15.44
CA ASP A 20 -10.50 9.09 15.07
C ASP A 20 -10.86 7.59 15.16
N GLN A 21 -10.09 6.79 15.91
CA GLN A 21 -10.23 5.32 15.96
C GLN A 21 -10.15 4.66 14.58
N ALA A 22 -9.36 5.23 13.66
CA ALA A 22 -9.23 4.70 12.31
C ALA A 22 -8.71 3.25 12.29
N TYR A 23 -9.25 2.45 11.38
CA TYR A 23 -8.82 1.08 11.12
C TYR A 23 -7.73 1.08 10.06
N LEU A 24 -6.70 0.26 10.24
CA LEU A 24 -5.68 0.04 9.21
C LEU A 24 -6.21 -0.94 8.16
N LYS A 25 -5.98 -0.66 6.88
CA LYS A 25 -6.17 -1.66 5.82
C LYS A 25 -5.08 -2.72 6.01
N CYS A 26 -5.46 -3.93 6.41
CA CYS A 26 -4.53 -5.02 6.72
C CYS A 26 -4.04 -5.80 5.48
N ASP A 27 -4.12 -5.20 4.30
CA ASP A 27 -3.66 -5.82 3.07
C ASP A 27 -2.14 -5.72 2.99
N GLY A 28 -1.49 -6.77 2.48
CA GLY A 28 -0.06 -7.02 2.67
C GLY A 28 0.88 -5.89 2.24
N HIS A 29 0.41 -4.99 1.37
CA HIS A 29 1.17 -3.85 0.87
C HIS A 29 0.44 -2.52 1.00
N ALA A 30 -0.50 -2.40 1.92
CA ALA A 30 -1.15 -1.12 2.23
C ALA A 30 -0.28 -0.21 3.13
N CYS A 31 1.04 -0.40 3.16
CA CYS A 31 1.99 0.42 3.91
C CYS A 31 3.29 0.69 3.14
N ALA A 32 3.89 1.84 3.39
CA ALA A 32 5.18 2.24 2.82
C ALA A 32 5.96 3.14 3.79
N SER A 33 7.29 3.09 3.75
CA SER A 33 8.15 3.99 4.52
C SER A 33 8.81 5.01 3.60
N LEU A 34 8.69 6.28 3.92
CA LEU A 34 9.25 7.40 3.14
C LEU A 34 9.86 8.42 4.08
N SER A 35 11.11 8.80 3.81
CA SER A 35 11.85 9.83 4.56
C SER A 35 11.81 9.64 6.08
N GLY A 36 11.96 8.40 6.54
CA GLY A 36 11.99 8.04 7.97
C GLY A 36 10.61 7.96 8.64
N ASN A 37 9.53 8.27 7.95
CA ASN A 37 8.16 8.07 8.43
C ASN A 37 7.54 6.84 7.78
N THR A 38 6.54 6.25 8.43
CA THR A 38 5.77 5.15 7.84
C THR A 38 4.34 5.58 7.60
N TYR A 39 3.78 5.15 6.47
CA TYR A 39 2.47 5.48 6.00
C TYR A 39 1.66 4.19 5.82
N TRP A 40 0.39 4.24 6.18
CA TRP A 40 -0.58 3.17 5.96
C TRP A 40 -1.83 3.74 5.33
N VAL A 41 -2.52 2.92 4.53
CA VAL A 41 -3.91 3.19 4.20
C VAL A 41 -4.76 2.87 5.42
N SER A 42 -5.54 3.83 5.85
CA SER A 42 -6.52 3.70 6.93
C SER A 42 -7.92 4.02 6.44
N TRP A 43 -8.92 3.63 7.20
CA TRP A 43 -10.30 3.97 6.93
C TRP A 43 -11.09 4.15 8.23
N ILE A 44 -12.17 4.94 8.15
CA ILE A 44 -13.13 5.12 9.23
C ILE A 44 -14.51 4.74 8.71
N GLU A 45 -15.25 4.00 9.52
CA GLU A 45 -16.64 3.68 9.24
C GLU A 45 -17.51 4.95 9.40
N LYS A 46 -18.09 5.45 8.31
CA LYS A 46 -19.07 6.55 8.33
C LYS A 46 -20.41 6.07 7.77
N GLY A 47 -21.06 5.17 8.51
CA GLY A 47 -22.33 4.58 8.10
C GLY A 47 -22.16 3.67 6.89
N ASP A 48 -22.91 3.91 5.81
CA ASP A 48 -22.84 3.10 4.59
C ASP A 48 -21.55 3.31 3.78
N ASN A 49 -20.73 4.29 4.18
CA ASN A 49 -19.64 4.83 3.40
C ASN A 49 -18.36 4.87 4.24
N ASP A 50 -17.37 4.05 3.86
CA ASP A 50 -16.05 4.09 4.49
C ASP A 50 -15.26 5.31 3.96
N ASP A 51 -14.62 6.04 4.88
CA ASP A 51 -13.77 7.19 4.58
C ASP A 51 -12.30 6.78 4.67
N TYR A 52 -11.64 6.64 3.52
CA TYR A 52 -10.24 6.22 3.42
C TYR A 52 -9.29 7.41 3.53
N SER A 53 -8.17 7.21 4.23
CA SER A 53 -7.14 8.22 4.42
C SER A 53 -5.75 7.58 4.46
N LEU A 54 -4.71 8.41 4.49
CA LEU A 54 -3.40 7.95 4.93
C LEU A 54 -3.26 8.16 6.44
N LEU A 55 -2.68 7.19 7.12
CA LEU A 55 -2.16 7.34 8.47
C LEU A 55 -0.65 7.38 8.37
N SER A 56 0.00 8.41 8.90
CA SER A 56 1.44 8.46 9.07
C SER A 56 1.82 8.20 10.53
N PHE A 57 2.98 7.60 10.74
CA PHE A 57 3.64 7.53 12.04
C PHE A 57 4.98 8.25 11.93
N ASP A 58 5.12 9.29 12.73
CA ASP A 58 6.35 10.05 12.87
C ASP A 58 7.16 9.45 14.02
N PHE A 59 8.33 8.89 13.70
CA PHE A 59 9.21 8.25 14.68
C PHE A 59 9.91 9.25 15.59
N SER A 60 10.06 10.51 15.17
CA SER A 60 10.70 11.56 15.98
C SER A 60 9.80 12.03 17.12
N THR A 61 8.48 12.05 16.87
CA THR A 61 7.47 12.44 17.87
C THR A 61 6.71 11.25 18.46
N GLU A 62 6.93 10.04 17.90
CA GLU A 62 6.22 8.80 18.23
C GLU A 62 4.70 8.94 18.16
N ARG A 63 4.21 9.66 17.14
CA ARG A 63 2.79 10.01 17.01
C ARG A 63 2.22 9.59 15.68
N PHE A 64 0.95 9.17 15.72
CA PHE A 64 0.16 9.01 14.53
C PHE A 64 -0.45 10.33 14.10
N GLN A 65 -0.45 10.55 12.80
CA GLN A 65 -1.16 11.66 12.18
C GLN A 65 -1.99 11.15 11.02
N ARG A 66 -3.24 11.64 10.95
CA ARG A 66 -4.12 11.35 9.83
C ARG A 66 -3.90 12.41 8.76
N LEU A 67 -3.64 11.94 7.55
CA LEU A 67 -3.49 12.76 6.35
C LEU A 67 -4.74 12.56 5.50
N CYS A 68 -5.51 13.64 5.32
CA CYS A 68 -6.68 13.60 4.47
C CYS A 68 -6.24 13.27 3.03
N ALA A 69 -6.61 12.09 2.54
CA ALA A 69 -6.42 11.68 1.17
C ALA A 69 -7.77 11.82 0.47
N HIS A 70 -7.90 12.81 -0.41
CA HIS A 70 -9.10 12.94 -1.24
C HIS A 70 -9.05 11.85 -2.32
N PHE A 71 -9.57 10.67 -2.01
CA PHE A 71 -9.84 9.67 -3.03
C PHE A 71 -11.03 10.16 -3.86
N HIS A 72 -10.84 10.25 -5.18
CA HIS A 72 -11.92 10.65 -6.10
C HIS A 72 -13.02 9.59 -6.21
N HIS A 73 -12.76 8.38 -5.70
CA HIS A 73 -13.68 7.26 -5.68
C HIS A 73 -13.89 6.80 -4.26
N GLN A 74 -15.11 6.35 -3.96
CA GLN A 74 -15.46 5.73 -2.69
C GLN A 74 -14.96 4.28 -2.70
N PRO A 75 -13.85 3.96 -2.01
CA PRO A 75 -13.23 2.66 -2.13
C PRO A 75 -14.09 1.61 -1.42
N CYS A 76 -14.22 0.43 -2.03
CA CYS A 76 -14.90 -0.69 -1.40
C CYS A 76 -13.91 -1.51 -0.55
N ARG A 77 -14.37 -2.15 0.53
CA ARG A 77 -13.51 -3.00 1.39
C ARG A 77 -12.84 -4.14 0.60
N VAL A 78 -13.47 -4.61 -0.48
CA VAL A 78 -12.95 -5.68 -1.36
C VAL A 78 -12.02 -5.17 -2.47
N ASP A 79 -11.87 -3.86 -2.61
CA ASP A 79 -10.92 -3.28 -3.56
C ASP A 79 -9.49 -3.49 -3.07
N THR A 80 -8.60 -3.70 -4.05
CA THR A 80 -7.17 -3.87 -3.80
C THR A 80 -6.53 -2.50 -3.73
N ILE A 81 -5.82 -2.24 -2.63
CA ILE A 81 -5.06 -1.01 -2.41
C ILE A 81 -3.65 -1.39 -2.00
N ALA A 82 -2.65 -0.81 -2.64
CA ALA A 82 -1.26 -0.93 -2.24
C ALA A 82 -0.58 0.44 -2.24
N LEU A 83 0.40 0.60 -1.35
CA LEU A 83 1.32 1.73 -1.29
C LEU A 83 2.71 1.28 -1.73
N SER A 84 3.43 2.18 -2.38
CA SER A 84 4.83 2.00 -2.73
C SER A 84 5.54 3.35 -2.73
N VAL A 85 6.84 3.35 -2.96
CA VAL A 85 7.68 4.55 -2.96
C VAL A 85 8.32 4.74 -4.32
N VAL A 86 8.32 5.97 -4.81
CA VAL A 86 8.91 6.37 -6.10
C VAL A 86 10.11 7.27 -5.81
N ARG A 87 11.29 6.85 -6.27
CA ARG A 87 12.58 7.56 -6.10
C ARG A 87 12.93 7.97 -4.67
N GLU A 88 12.38 7.30 -3.66
CA GLU A 88 12.57 7.68 -2.24
C GLU A 88 12.07 9.09 -1.88
N GLU A 89 11.26 9.70 -2.75
CA GLU A 89 10.77 11.08 -2.61
C GLU A 89 9.25 11.16 -2.54
N HIS A 90 8.56 10.27 -3.26
CA HIS A 90 7.10 10.31 -3.38
C HIS A 90 6.47 8.98 -2.96
N LEU A 91 5.28 9.05 -2.37
CA LEU A 91 4.42 7.88 -2.24
C LEU A 91 3.68 7.65 -3.56
N SER A 92 3.49 6.38 -3.89
CA SER A 92 2.56 5.96 -4.93
C SER A 92 1.49 5.07 -4.32
N LEU A 93 0.30 5.14 -4.92
CA LEU A 93 -0.87 4.39 -4.51
C LEU A 93 -1.43 3.66 -5.74
N PHE A 94 -1.55 2.35 -5.62
CA PHE A 94 -2.28 1.50 -6.54
C PHE A 94 -3.69 1.30 -6.00
N TYR A 95 -4.69 1.56 -6.84
CA TYR A 95 -6.10 1.31 -6.55
C TYR A 95 -6.72 0.48 -7.67
N GLN A 96 -7.30 -0.67 -7.32
CA GLN A 96 -8.06 -1.50 -8.24
C GLN A 96 -9.49 -1.64 -7.74
N SER A 97 -10.43 -1.09 -8.51
CA SER A 97 -11.85 -1.22 -8.24
C SER A 97 -12.39 -2.55 -8.78
N ARG A 98 -13.00 -3.35 -7.90
CA ARG A 98 -13.75 -4.56 -8.31
C ARG A 98 -15.04 -4.21 -9.05
N GLN A 99 -15.61 -3.03 -8.79
CA GLN A 99 -16.86 -2.59 -9.38
C GLN A 99 -16.65 -2.05 -10.80
N THR A 100 -15.67 -1.17 -10.99
CA THR A 100 -15.44 -0.56 -12.31
C THR A 100 -14.48 -1.35 -13.19
N LEU A 101 -13.81 -2.36 -12.63
CA LEU A 101 -12.73 -3.12 -13.30
C LEU A 101 -11.65 -2.19 -13.86
N LYS A 102 -11.27 -1.17 -13.07
CA LYS A 102 -10.19 -0.24 -13.44
C LYS A 102 -9.09 -0.28 -12.41
N VAL A 103 -7.88 -0.08 -12.91
CA VAL A 103 -6.70 0.21 -12.12
C VAL A 103 -6.37 1.68 -12.29
N GLU A 104 -6.14 2.34 -11.17
CA GLU A 104 -5.60 3.68 -11.11
C GLU A 104 -4.34 3.67 -10.27
N ILE A 105 -3.33 4.39 -10.75
CA ILE A 105 -2.10 4.63 -10.03
C ILE A 105 -1.97 6.12 -9.83
N TRP A 106 -1.73 6.49 -8.58
CA TRP A 106 -1.59 7.87 -8.14
C TRP A 106 -0.22 8.06 -7.51
N VAL A 107 0.35 9.25 -7.67
CA VAL A 107 1.63 9.64 -7.08
C VAL A 107 1.45 10.94 -6.32
N THR A 108 2.03 11.03 -5.12
CA THR A 108 1.97 12.25 -4.32
C THR A 108 2.75 13.37 -4.99
N VAL A 109 2.11 14.53 -5.12
CA VAL A 109 2.79 15.77 -5.54
C VAL A 109 3.46 16.41 -4.33
N GLU A 110 2.73 16.46 -3.21
CA GLU A 110 3.17 17.09 -1.97
C GLU A 110 2.61 16.32 -0.76
N ILE A 111 3.45 16.17 0.27
CA ILE A 111 3.08 15.57 1.55
C ILE A 111 3.31 16.63 2.63
N GLU A 112 2.22 17.16 3.15
CA GLU A 112 2.22 18.13 4.23
C GLU A 112 1.87 17.47 5.57
N THR A 113 1.92 18.25 6.65
CA THR A 113 1.63 17.75 8.00
C THR A 113 0.21 17.20 8.18
N THR A 114 -0.78 17.70 7.43
CA THR A 114 -2.20 17.35 7.62
C THR A 114 -2.91 16.90 6.36
N PHE A 115 -2.32 17.12 5.19
CA PHE A 115 -2.92 16.75 3.92
C PHE A 115 -1.87 16.19 2.95
N VAL A 116 -2.35 15.44 1.98
CA VAL A 116 -1.54 14.90 0.89
C VAL A 116 -2.22 15.24 -0.43
N SER A 117 -1.46 15.79 -1.37
CA SER A 117 -1.94 16.05 -2.72
C SER A 117 -1.48 14.93 -3.66
N TRP A 118 -2.40 14.45 -4.51
CA TRP A 118 -2.15 13.34 -5.43
C TRP A 118 -2.32 13.80 -6.87
N SER A 119 -1.46 13.27 -7.74
CA SER A 119 -1.61 13.35 -9.19
C SER A 119 -1.91 11.95 -9.73
N LYS A 120 -2.82 11.87 -10.69
CA LYS A 120 -3.10 10.62 -11.39
C LYS A 120 -1.95 10.34 -12.35
N PHE A 121 -1.30 9.21 -12.16
CA PHE A 121 -0.16 8.78 -12.98
C PHE A 121 -0.60 7.95 -14.18
N LEU A 122 -1.49 6.98 -13.93
CA LEU A 122 -1.94 6.02 -14.94
C LEU A 122 -3.34 5.52 -14.60
N THR A 123 -4.16 5.31 -15.63
CA THR A 123 -5.41 4.56 -15.54
C THR A 123 -5.42 3.46 -16.59
N LEU A 124 -5.83 2.26 -16.20
CA LEU A 124 -5.89 1.09 -17.06
C LEU A 124 -7.24 0.41 -16.87
N ASP A 125 -7.82 -0.05 -17.97
CA ASP A 125 -8.93 -1.00 -17.89
C ASP A 125 -8.37 -2.38 -17.55
N LEU A 126 -9.01 -3.04 -16.59
CA LEU A 126 -8.54 -4.32 -16.09
C LEU A 126 -9.12 -5.45 -16.92
N VAL A 127 -8.25 -6.24 -17.53
CA VAL A 127 -8.62 -7.51 -18.16
C VAL A 127 -8.35 -8.62 -17.14
N SER A 128 -9.41 -9.28 -16.69
CA SER A 128 -9.38 -10.38 -15.71
C SER A 128 -8.20 -11.35 -15.92
N PRO A 129 -7.53 -11.83 -14.86
CA PRO A 129 -7.93 -11.76 -13.44
C PRO A 129 -7.50 -10.47 -12.72
N CYS A 130 -8.27 -10.09 -11.69
CA CYS A 130 -7.89 -9.04 -10.75
C CYS A 130 -6.69 -9.45 -9.92
N LEU A 131 -5.81 -8.50 -9.63
CA LEU A 131 -4.69 -8.69 -8.72
C LEU A 131 -5.20 -8.89 -7.28
N SER A 132 -4.53 -9.77 -6.53
CA SER A 132 -4.88 -10.10 -5.15
C SER A 132 -4.68 -8.90 -4.21
N ARG A 133 -5.22 -9.01 -3.00
CA ARG A 133 -5.03 -8.00 -1.94
C ARG A 133 -3.62 -8.01 -1.36
N SER A 134 -2.83 -9.04 -1.68
CA SER A 134 -1.44 -9.19 -1.26
C SER A 134 -0.45 -8.78 -2.35
N MET A 135 -0.91 -8.10 -3.41
CA MET A 135 -0.03 -7.63 -4.47
C MET A 135 0.86 -6.46 -4.02
N SER A 136 2.03 -6.35 -4.63
CA SER A 136 2.90 -5.16 -4.55
C SER A 136 3.09 -4.55 -5.93
N PHE A 137 3.53 -3.30 -5.98
CA PHE A 137 3.84 -2.64 -7.25
C PHE A 137 4.95 -1.61 -7.11
N TYR A 138 5.59 -1.28 -8.24
CA TYR A 138 6.68 -0.32 -8.33
C TYR A 138 6.61 0.43 -9.66
N ILE A 139 6.82 1.75 -9.61
CA ILE A 139 7.02 2.56 -10.82
C ILE A 139 8.50 2.48 -11.18
N LEU A 140 8.82 1.88 -12.33
CA LEU A 140 10.19 1.72 -12.81
C LEU A 140 10.67 2.93 -13.62
N ASP A 141 9.76 3.56 -14.35
CA ASP A 141 10.08 4.68 -15.23
C ASP A 141 8.84 5.60 -15.31
N GLU A 142 8.97 6.80 -14.74
CA GLU A 142 7.88 7.77 -14.70
C GLU A 142 7.59 8.38 -16.07
N GLU A 143 8.64 8.66 -16.85
CA GLU A 143 8.51 9.27 -18.18
C GLU A 143 7.84 8.29 -19.15
N LYS A 144 8.27 7.02 -19.12
CA LYS A 144 7.70 5.97 -19.97
C LYS A 144 6.44 5.33 -19.38
N LYS A 145 6.04 5.74 -18.17
CA LYS A 145 4.93 5.18 -17.39
C LYS A 145 4.96 3.66 -17.28
N ILE A 146 6.12 3.12 -16.91
CA ILE A 146 6.31 1.68 -16.73
C ILE A 146 6.07 1.32 -15.28
N VAL A 147 5.08 0.47 -15.04
CA VAL A 147 4.74 -0.05 -13.71
C VAL A 147 4.90 -1.55 -13.71
N VAL A 148 5.55 -2.07 -12.67
CA VAL A 148 5.59 -3.50 -12.38
C VAL A 148 4.66 -3.82 -11.23
N CYS A 149 3.75 -4.77 -11.43
CA CYS A 149 2.96 -5.36 -10.34
C CYS A 149 3.45 -6.79 -10.08
N CYS A 150 3.63 -7.13 -8.81
CA CYS A 150 3.94 -8.49 -8.36
C CYS A 150 2.76 -9.02 -7.56
N ASP A 151 2.22 -10.16 -7.98
CA ASP A 151 1.13 -10.82 -7.27
C ASP A 151 1.47 -12.25 -6.92
N GLU A 152 1.05 -12.68 -5.73
CA GLU A 152 1.18 -14.06 -5.25
C GLU A 152 -0.23 -14.66 -5.24
N SER A 153 -0.53 -15.51 -6.24
CA SER A 153 -1.85 -16.11 -6.34
C SER A 153 -2.06 -17.15 -5.24
N GLU A 154 -3.13 -17.00 -4.44
CA GLU A 154 -3.48 -17.96 -3.38
C GLU A 154 -4.00 -19.32 -3.92
N ASN A 155 -4.28 -19.46 -5.22
CA ASN A 155 -4.97 -20.63 -5.76
C ASN A 155 -4.18 -21.30 -6.91
N PHE A 156 -3.66 -22.50 -6.61
CA PHE A 156 -3.06 -23.52 -7.49
C PHE A 156 -1.77 -23.11 -8.23
N TYR A 157 -0.65 -23.69 -7.77
CA TYR A 157 0.73 -23.45 -8.21
C TYR A 157 1.20 -22.02 -7.91
N TYR A 158 1.99 -21.86 -6.84
CA TYR A 158 2.64 -20.63 -6.40
C TYR A 158 3.40 -19.95 -7.55
N SER A 159 2.68 -19.13 -8.31
CA SER A 159 3.23 -18.38 -9.41
C SER A 159 3.26 -16.92 -8.97
N LYS A 160 4.46 -16.37 -8.85
CA LYS A 160 4.64 -14.93 -8.75
C LYS A 160 4.35 -14.36 -10.13
N LEU A 161 3.23 -13.70 -10.28
CA LEU A 161 2.86 -13.05 -11.53
C LEU A 161 3.49 -11.66 -11.55
N VAL A 162 4.33 -11.43 -12.55
CA VAL A 162 4.93 -10.12 -12.81
C VAL A 162 4.21 -9.50 -14.00
N TRP A 163 3.60 -8.36 -13.76
CA TRP A 163 2.84 -7.60 -14.75
C TRP A 163 3.59 -6.33 -15.08
N ILE A 164 3.71 -6.01 -16.36
CA ILE A 164 4.31 -4.75 -16.81
C ILE A 164 3.21 -3.96 -17.51
N ALA A 165 2.83 -2.83 -16.94
CA ALA A 165 1.90 -1.90 -17.55
C ALA A 165 2.65 -0.72 -18.17
N ARG A 166 2.13 -0.26 -19.32
CA ARG A 166 2.60 0.93 -20.03
C ARG A 166 1.41 1.70 -20.57
N GLU A 167 1.44 3.03 -20.48
CA GLU A 167 0.39 3.86 -21.04
C GLU A 167 0.20 3.58 -22.55
N GLY A 168 -1.07 3.42 -22.96
CA GLY A 168 -1.43 3.14 -24.35
C GLY A 168 -1.20 1.69 -24.82
N GLN A 169 -0.79 0.78 -23.93
CA GLN A 169 -0.74 -0.66 -24.22
C GLN A 169 -1.63 -1.43 -23.25
N GLU A 170 -2.41 -2.38 -23.79
CA GLU A 170 -3.27 -3.25 -22.99
C GLU A 170 -2.46 -4.09 -22.00
N TYR A 171 -3.06 -4.33 -20.84
CA TYR A 171 -2.55 -5.22 -19.80
C TYR A 171 -2.32 -6.62 -20.40
N ARG A 172 -1.07 -7.08 -20.48
CA ARG A 172 -0.75 -8.45 -20.90
C ARG A 172 -0.04 -9.20 -19.77
N PRO A 173 -0.64 -10.25 -19.19
CA PRO A 173 0.08 -11.17 -18.34
C PRO A 173 1.24 -11.74 -19.15
N SER A 174 2.46 -11.71 -18.60
CA SER A 174 3.53 -12.54 -19.15
C SER A 174 3.19 -13.99 -18.81
N PRO A 175 2.95 -14.88 -19.79
CA PRO A 175 2.54 -16.26 -19.49
C PRO A 175 3.67 -17.11 -18.89
N ASP A 176 4.93 -16.66 -18.99
CA ASP A 176 6.07 -17.60 -19.00
C ASP A 176 7.18 -17.36 -17.98
N LYS A 177 6.96 -16.55 -16.93
CA LYS A 177 7.95 -16.44 -15.83
C LYS A 177 7.31 -16.48 -14.46
N SER A 178 6.80 -17.66 -14.08
CA SER A 178 6.63 -18.00 -12.67
C SER A 178 8.01 -18.02 -12.01
N VAL A 179 8.36 -16.94 -11.30
CA VAL A 179 9.54 -16.96 -10.43
C VAL A 179 9.12 -17.69 -9.16
N PHE A 180 9.51 -18.96 -9.02
CA PHE A 180 9.36 -19.71 -7.78
C PHE A 180 10.26 -19.08 -6.72
N CYS A 181 9.69 -18.27 -5.84
CA CYS A 181 10.38 -17.75 -4.68
C CYS A 181 9.66 -18.29 -3.44
N GLY A 182 10.21 -19.35 -2.85
CA GLY A 182 9.69 -19.92 -1.62
C GLY A 182 10.15 -19.10 -0.42
N ILE A 183 9.26 -18.31 0.17
CA ILE A 183 9.28 -18.00 1.60
C ILE A 183 7.83 -18.05 2.10
N GLN A 184 7.57 -18.97 3.01
CA GLN A 184 6.26 -19.20 3.61
C GLN A 184 5.93 -18.06 4.59
N ALA A 185 5.08 -17.11 4.19
CA ALA A 185 4.40 -16.25 5.15
C ALA A 185 3.10 -16.95 5.57
N ALA A 186 3.02 -17.36 6.83
CA ALA A 186 1.87 -18.06 7.38
C ALA A 186 0.57 -17.26 7.18
N HIS A 187 -0.51 -17.96 6.81
CA HIS A 187 -1.88 -17.49 6.84
C HIS A 187 -2.16 -16.70 8.14
N PHE A 188 -2.36 -15.39 8.04
CA PHE A 188 -2.99 -14.62 9.11
C PHE A 188 -4.47 -14.42 8.76
N GLN A 189 -5.32 -15.27 9.33
CA GLN A 189 -6.74 -14.97 9.46
C GLN A 189 -6.87 -13.64 10.22
N CYS A 190 -7.42 -12.65 9.52
CA CYS A 190 -7.58 -11.29 10.00
C CYS A 190 -8.64 -11.25 11.11
N TYR A 191 -8.18 -11.31 12.37
CA TYR A 191 -8.86 -10.73 13.51
C TYR A 191 -7.77 -10.06 14.36
N ARG A 192 -7.67 -8.73 14.26
CA ARG A 192 -6.68 -7.87 14.94
C ARG A 192 -5.23 -8.00 14.43
N CYS A 193 -4.94 -7.47 13.24
CA CYS A 193 -3.55 -7.23 12.87
C CYS A 193 -3.05 -5.96 13.57
N ILE A 194 -2.23 -6.16 14.60
CA ILE A 194 -1.37 -5.11 15.19
C ILE A 194 -0.34 -4.75 14.10
N PRO A 195 -0.13 -3.46 13.77
CA PRO A 195 0.82 -3.07 12.74
C PRO A 195 2.20 -3.64 13.07
N ARG A 196 2.72 -4.50 12.19
CA ARG A 196 4.10 -4.99 12.27
C ARG A 196 4.96 -4.12 11.37
N LEU A 197 5.73 -3.24 11.99
CA LEU A 197 6.72 -2.45 11.29
C LEU A 197 7.94 -3.33 11.00
N PHE A 198 8.10 -3.77 9.76
CA PHE A 198 9.31 -4.41 9.26
C PHE A 198 10.04 -3.44 8.34
N GLY A 199 10.78 -2.47 8.88
CA GLY A 199 11.61 -1.59 8.04
C GLY A 199 11.84 -0.16 8.53
N TYR A 200 12.09 0.03 9.83
CA TYR A 200 12.65 1.30 10.30
C TYR A 200 14.13 1.37 9.94
N VAL A 201 14.51 2.36 9.14
CA VAL A 201 15.90 2.78 8.96
C VAL A 201 16.02 4.17 9.61
N PRO A 202 16.82 4.33 10.68
CA PRO A 202 16.99 5.62 11.34
C PRO A 202 17.52 6.68 10.37
N LYS A 203 17.12 7.94 10.56
CA LYS A 203 17.83 9.09 9.97
C LYS A 203 19.07 9.37 10.81
N ASP A 204 20.23 9.38 10.16
CA ASP A 204 21.51 9.84 10.74
C ASP A 204 21.47 11.36 11.05
#